data_AF-A0A7S2C9L9-F1
#
_entry.id   AF-A0A7S2C9L9-F1
#
_cell.length_a   1.000
_cell.length_b   1.000
_cell.length_c   1.000
_cell.angle_alpha   90.00
_cell.angle_beta   90.00
_cell.angle_gamma   90.00
#
_symmetry.space_group_name_H-M   'P 1'
#
loop_
_entity.id
_entity.type
_entity.pdbx_description
1 polymer ?
#
loop_
_entity_poly.entity_id
_entity_poly.type
_entity_poly.pdbx_seq_one_letter_code
_entity_poly.pdbx_strand_id
1 'polypeptide(L)'
;RRSDRLTIGCGTECSQIDALTRPAALLARLSTWYPAGTRLYIGSTEPSSYFEGLRSQYNLSFADDFRSGALAGIHSNYALYAVETLVFFGAVSMVETFDYATSWLRHACFPATPLRVLK
;
A
#
# COMPACT_ATOMS: atom_id res chain seq x y z
N ARG A 1 10.37 2.45 7.52
CA ARG A 1 10.95 3.33 6.46
C ARG A 1 11.37 2.43 5.32
N ARG A 2 11.63 2.91 4.11
CA ARG A 2 12.49 2.20 3.15
C ARG A 2 13.81 2.03 3.86
N SER A 3 13.85 0.96 4.64
CA SER A 3 14.93 0.56 5.48
C SER A 3 16.08 0.47 4.51
N ASP A 4 17.10 1.30 4.71
CA ASP A 4 18.52 1.09 4.42
C ASP A 4 18.94 -0.01 3.41
N ARG A 5 18.32 -1.18 3.43
CA ARG A 5 18.35 -2.29 2.45
C ARG A 5 18.29 -1.92 0.96
N LEU A 6 17.63 -0.84 0.56
CA LEU A 6 17.60 -0.42 -0.86
C LEU A 6 18.74 0.55 -1.23
N THR A 7 19.42 1.11 -0.23
CA THR A 7 20.45 2.16 -0.42
C THR A 7 21.83 1.71 0.03
N ILE A 8 21.93 0.68 0.86
CA ILE A 8 23.19 0.19 1.45
C ILE A 8 23.46 -1.23 0.95
N GLY A 9 24.61 -1.41 0.27
CA GLY A 9 25.14 -2.74 -0.08
C GLY A 9 24.42 -3.48 -1.22
N CYS A 10 23.47 -2.84 -1.90
CA CYS A 10 22.74 -3.46 -2.99
C CYS A 10 23.07 -2.77 -4.33
N GLY A 11 23.30 -3.57 -5.37
CA GLY A 11 23.76 -3.12 -6.69
C GLY A 11 22.70 -2.35 -7.51
N THR A 12 22.88 -2.33 -8.83
CA THR A 12 22.06 -1.56 -9.78
C THR A 12 20.56 -1.83 -9.68
N GLU A 13 20.17 -3.04 -9.30
CA GLU A 13 18.76 -3.41 -9.14
C GLU A 13 18.08 -2.60 -8.03
N CYS A 14 18.71 -2.47 -6.85
CA CYS A 14 18.11 -1.72 -5.74
C CYS A 14 17.98 -0.22 -6.02
N SER A 15 18.88 0.37 -6.80
CA SER A 15 18.76 1.79 -7.17
C SER A 15 17.61 2.03 -8.16
N GLN A 16 17.36 1.09 -9.08
CA GLN A 16 16.20 1.11 -9.97
C GLN A 16 14.91 0.94 -9.20
N ILE A 17 14.87 -0.04 -8.29
CA ILE A 17 13.78 -0.26 -7.34
C ILE A 17 13.50 1.01 -6.56
N ASP A 18 14.55 1.65 -6.03
CA ASP A 18 14.39 2.88 -5.27
C ASP A 18 13.71 3.96 -6.09
N ALA A 19 14.21 4.19 -7.31
CA ALA A 19 13.68 5.20 -8.21
C ALA A 19 12.21 4.95 -8.57
N LEU A 20 11.84 3.70 -8.88
CA LEU A 20 10.48 3.32 -9.28
C LEU A 20 9.47 3.42 -8.13
N THR A 21 9.94 3.40 -6.90
CA THR A 21 9.14 3.39 -5.67
C THR A 21 9.04 4.79 -5.03
N ARG A 22 9.66 5.82 -5.63
CA ARG A 22 9.56 7.21 -5.15
C ARG A 22 8.17 7.80 -5.44
N PRO A 23 7.71 8.79 -4.65
CA PRO A 23 6.37 9.36 -4.79
C PRO A 23 6.03 9.86 -6.19
N ALA A 24 6.99 10.51 -6.87
CA ALA A 24 6.79 10.99 -8.24
C ALA A 24 6.61 9.84 -9.26
N ALA A 25 7.38 8.75 -9.11
CA ALA A 25 7.25 7.56 -9.96
C ALA A 25 5.95 6.82 -9.67
N LEU A 26 5.57 6.68 -8.39
CA LEU A 26 4.29 6.12 -7.99
C LEU A 26 3.13 6.92 -8.55
N LEU A 27 3.15 8.25 -8.43
CA LEU A 27 2.13 9.14 -8.99
C LEU A 27 1.97 8.96 -10.49
N ALA A 28 3.09 8.94 -11.23
CA ALA A 28 3.10 8.74 -12.68
C ALA A 28 2.57 7.36 -13.11
N ARG A 29 2.78 6.31 -12.31
CA ARG A 29 2.23 4.97 -12.59
C ARG A 29 0.77 4.87 -12.22
N LEU A 30 0.40 5.30 -11.02
CA LEU A 30 -0.97 5.25 -10.55
C LEU A 30 -1.91 6.05 -11.47
N SER A 31 -1.47 7.18 -12.03
CA SER A 31 -2.30 7.99 -12.94
C SER A 31 -2.62 7.29 -14.27
N THR A 32 -1.85 6.26 -14.64
CA THR A 32 -2.15 5.43 -15.81
C THR A 32 -3.19 4.35 -15.52
N TRP A 33 -3.40 4.00 -14.24
CA TRP A 33 -4.26 2.90 -13.83
C TRP A 33 -5.56 3.37 -13.16
N TYR A 34 -5.50 4.50 -12.45
CA TYR A 34 -6.58 4.99 -11.63
C TYR A 34 -6.91 6.45 -11.93
N PRO A 35 -8.20 6.81 -11.98
CA PRO A 35 -8.61 8.20 -12.13
C PRO A 35 -8.25 9.02 -10.88
N ALA A 36 -8.08 10.33 -11.07
CA ALA A 36 -7.95 11.26 -9.95
C ALA A 36 -9.18 11.20 -9.03
N GLY A 37 -8.97 11.44 -7.73
CA GLY A 37 -9.98 11.32 -6.68
C GLY A 37 -10.15 9.90 -6.13
N THR A 38 -9.53 8.90 -6.76
CA THR A 38 -9.49 7.51 -6.24
C THR A 38 -8.99 7.51 -4.79
N ARG A 39 -9.66 6.73 -3.93
CA ARG A 39 -9.20 6.49 -2.56
C ARG A 39 -8.13 5.42 -2.57
N LEU A 40 -6.96 5.75 -2.02
CA LEU A 40 -5.83 4.84 -1.93
C LEU A 40 -5.52 4.58 -0.46
N TYR A 41 -5.54 3.30 -0.09
CA TYR A 41 -4.94 2.86 1.15
C TYR A 41 -3.45 2.60 0.93
N ILE A 42 -2.59 3.21 1.74
CA ILE A 42 -1.12 3.08 1.63
C ILE A 42 -0.60 2.19 2.77
N GLY A 43 -0.37 0.92 2.45
CA GLY A 43 0.33 -0.01 3.34
C GLY A 43 1.84 0.13 3.20
N SER A 44 2.44 1.07 3.92
CA SER A 44 3.89 1.31 3.88
C SER A 44 4.45 1.57 5.27
N THR A 45 5.73 1.24 5.46
CA THR A 45 6.47 1.62 6.67
C THR A 45 7.09 3.02 6.57
N GLU A 46 6.89 3.72 5.45
CA GLU A 46 7.26 5.13 5.29
C GLU A 46 6.24 6.04 5.99
N PRO A 47 6.68 7.20 6.52
CA PRO A 47 5.76 8.16 7.12
C PRO A 47 4.78 8.71 6.07
N SER A 48 3.58 9.10 6.48
CA SER A 48 2.56 9.65 5.57
C SER A 48 3.04 10.87 4.77
N SER A 49 3.93 11.68 5.34
CA SER A 49 4.58 12.82 4.66
C SER A 49 5.41 12.41 3.44
N TYR A 50 5.94 11.18 3.40
CA TYR A 50 6.63 10.66 2.23
C TYR A 50 5.71 10.65 1.00
N PHE A 51 4.41 10.41 1.18
CA PHE A 51 3.43 10.29 0.11
C PHE A 51 2.66 11.58 -0.17
N GLU A 52 3.07 12.71 0.42
CA GLU A 52 2.33 13.98 0.32
C GLU A 52 2.07 14.41 -1.13
N GLY A 53 3.03 14.20 -2.04
CA GLY A 53 2.87 14.51 -3.46
C GLY A 53 1.70 13.79 -4.14
N LEU A 54 1.30 12.62 -3.65
CA LEU A 54 0.16 11.87 -4.19
C LEU A 54 -1.19 12.49 -3.78
N ARG A 55 -1.24 13.29 -2.71
CA ARG A 55 -2.49 13.97 -2.26
C ARG A 55 -3.01 14.99 -3.28
N SER A 56 -2.16 15.43 -4.22
CA SER A 56 -2.58 16.29 -5.33
C SER A 56 -3.59 15.63 -6.27
N GLN A 57 -3.61 14.29 -6.34
CA GLN A 57 -4.50 13.54 -7.24
C GLN A 57 -5.36 12.51 -6.51
N TYR A 58 -4.98 12.05 -5.32
CA TYR A 58 -5.64 10.93 -4.65
C TYR A 58 -6.02 11.22 -3.20
N ASN A 59 -7.07 10.54 -2.74
CA ASN A 59 -7.51 10.57 -1.35
C ASN A 59 -6.77 9.48 -0.58
N LEU A 60 -5.75 9.85 0.18
CA LEU A 60 -4.88 8.90 0.88
C LEU A 60 -5.36 8.58 2.29
N SER A 61 -5.33 7.30 2.64
CA SER A 61 -5.51 6.78 3.99
C SER A 61 -4.35 5.86 4.39
N PHE A 62 -4.05 5.81 5.69
CA PHE A 62 -2.92 5.11 6.29
C PHE A 62 -3.35 4.30 7.51
N ALA A 63 -2.49 3.41 7.98
CA ALA A 63 -2.76 2.58 9.15
C ALA A 63 -3.08 3.42 10.40
N ASP A 64 -2.40 4.55 10.59
CA ASP A 64 -2.65 5.44 11.74
C ASP A 64 -4.05 6.07 11.74
N ASP A 65 -4.71 6.19 10.58
CA ASP A 65 -6.08 6.69 10.52
C ASP A 65 -7.06 5.75 11.25
N PHE A 66 -6.75 4.44 11.31
CA PHE A 66 -7.52 3.45 12.07
C PHE A 66 -7.33 3.52 13.59
N ARG A 67 -6.33 4.26 14.08
CA ARG A 67 -6.17 4.47 15.53
C ARG A 67 -7.10 5.54 16.08
N SER A 68 -7.94 6.11 15.21
CA SER A 68 -8.91 7.14 15.55
C SER A 68 -10.34 6.71 15.17
N GLY A 69 -11.33 7.46 15.65
CA GLY A 69 -12.74 7.21 15.32
C GLY A 69 -13.24 5.83 15.78
N ALA A 70 -13.94 5.12 14.90
CA ALA A 70 -14.62 3.86 15.23
C ALA A 70 -13.67 2.71 15.62
N LEU A 71 -12.38 2.82 15.25
CA LEU A 71 -11.36 1.80 15.52
C LEU A 71 -10.37 2.24 16.60
N ALA A 72 -10.66 3.31 17.35
CA ALA A 72 -9.78 3.86 18.38
C ALA A 72 -9.39 2.85 19.49
N GLY A 73 -10.14 1.76 19.67
CA GLY A 73 -9.78 0.67 20.59
C GLY A 73 -8.66 -0.25 20.10
N ILE A 74 -8.18 -0.07 18.86
CA ILE A 74 -7.06 -0.84 18.29
C ILE A 74 -5.74 -0.20 18.72
N HIS A 75 -5.17 -0.73 19.80
CA HIS A 75 -3.88 -0.28 20.31
C HIS A 75 -2.72 -1.18 19.84
N SER A 76 -2.97 -2.48 19.65
CA SER A 76 -1.96 -3.45 19.24
C SER A 76 -1.66 -3.38 17.74
N ASN A 77 -0.38 -3.42 17.39
CA ASN A 77 0.05 -3.53 15.99
C ASN A 77 -0.47 -4.80 15.32
N TYR A 78 -0.65 -5.90 16.05
CA TYR A 78 -1.23 -7.14 15.50
C TYR A 78 -2.69 -6.96 15.06
N ALA A 79 -3.50 -6.29 15.88
CA ALA A 79 -4.88 -5.99 15.54
C ALA A 79 -4.96 -5.00 14.37
N LEU A 80 -4.02 -4.04 14.30
CA LEU A 80 -3.91 -3.13 13.16
C LEU A 80 -3.58 -3.90 11.87
N TYR A 81 -2.59 -4.80 11.88
CA TYR A 81 -2.26 -5.65 10.73
C TYR A 81 -3.44 -6.52 10.27
N ALA A 82 -4.26 -7.00 11.20
CA ALA A 82 -5.49 -7.73 10.86
C ALA A 82 -6.49 -6.83 10.11
N VAL A 83 -6.65 -5.58 10.53
CA VAL A 83 -7.49 -4.60 9.81
C VAL A 83 -6.91 -4.28 8.43
N GLU A 84 -5.61 -4.01 8.33
CA GLU A 84 -4.95 -3.76 7.03
C GLU A 84 -5.14 -4.93 6.06
N THR A 85 -5.05 -6.16 6.57
CA THR A 85 -5.32 -7.36 5.79
C THR A 85 -6.73 -7.36 5.21
N LEU A 86 -7.75 -7.01 6.01
CA LEU A 86 -9.12 -6.90 5.54
C LEU A 86 -9.29 -5.80 4.48
N VAL A 87 -8.57 -4.68 4.62
CA VAL A 87 -8.55 -3.60 3.62
C VAL A 87 -7.96 -4.08 2.30
N PHE A 88 -6.85 -4.84 2.33
CA PHE A 88 -6.27 -5.41 1.12
C PHE A 88 -7.20 -6.42 0.44
N PHE A 89 -7.86 -7.29 1.20
CA PHE A 89 -8.85 -8.23 0.64
C PHE A 89 -10.09 -7.53 0.07
N GLY A 90 -10.52 -6.43 0.69
CA GLY A 90 -11.67 -5.64 0.25
C GLY A 90 -11.37 -4.64 -0.87
N ALA A 91 -10.10 -4.47 -1.25
CA ALA A 91 -9.72 -3.53 -2.29
C ALA A 91 -10.19 -4.01 -3.67
N VAL A 92 -10.70 -3.09 -4.48
CA VAL A 92 -11.12 -3.37 -5.88
C VAL A 92 -9.92 -3.79 -6.73
N SER A 93 -8.75 -3.26 -6.40
CA SER A 93 -7.49 -3.55 -7.08
C SER A 93 -6.34 -3.29 -6.13
N MET A 94 -5.24 -4.00 -6.31
CA MET A 94 -4.04 -3.89 -5.49
C MET A 94 -2.83 -3.61 -6.36
N VAL A 95 -1.99 -2.69 -5.89
CA VAL A 95 -0.65 -2.43 -6.43
C VAL A 95 0.33 -2.73 -5.32
N GLU A 96 1.33 -3.55 -5.61
CA GLU A 96 2.37 -3.87 -4.67
C GLU A 96 3.75 -3.60 -5.27
N THR A 97 4.73 -3.48 -4.40
CA THR A 97 6.13 -3.39 -4.76
C THR A 97 6.77 -4.72 -4.37
N PHE A 98 7.26 -5.49 -5.36
CA PHE A 98 8.05 -6.73 -5.18
C PHE A 98 7.28 -7.96 -4.68
N ASP A 99 6.03 -8.17 -5.08
CA ASP A 99 5.25 -9.39 -4.80
C ASP A 99 5.16 -9.79 -3.30
N TYR A 100 5.41 -8.84 -2.40
CA TYR A 100 5.53 -9.10 -0.97
C TYR A 100 4.20 -9.58 -0.36
N ALA A 101 3.08 -8.97 -0.77
CA ALA A 101 1.79 -9.24 -0.18
C ALA A 101 1.00 -10.27 -0.98
N THR A 102 1.12 -10.28 -2.31
CA THR A 102 0.40 -11.22 -3.18
C THR A 102 0.78 -12.67 -2.92
N SER A 103 2.04 -12.96 -2.56
CA SER A 103 2.43 -14.32 -2.16
C SER A 103 1.63 -14.79 -0.94
N TRP A 104 1.53 -13.97 0.11
CA TRP A 104 0.78 -14.32 1.31
C TRP A 104 -0.74 -14.35 1.09
N LEU A 105 -1.29 -13.36 0.37
CA LEU A 105 -2.72 -13.24 0.10
C LEU A 105 -3.24 -14.35 -0.82
N ARG A 106 -2.47 -14.78 -1.84
CA ARG A 106 -2.86 -15.90 -2.72
C ARG A 106 -2.89 -17.24 -2.01
N HIS A 107 -2.11 -17.40 -0.94
CA HIS A 107 -1.99 -18.65 -0.19
C HIS A 107 -2.82 -18.65 1.11
N ALA A 108 -3.38 -17.52 1.51
CA ALA A 108 -4.24 -17.45 2.67
C ALA A 108 -5.55 -18.22 2.43
N CYS A 109 -5.90 -19.13 3.35
CA CYS A 109 -7.13 -19.93 3.30
C CYS A 109 -8.42 -19.11 3.55
N PHE A 110 -8.36 -17.78 3.47
CA PHE A 110 -9.57 -16.96 3.53
C PHE A 110 -10.33 -17.13 2.21
N PRO A 111 -11.66 -17.30 2.23
CA PRO A 111 -12.45 -17.29 1.02
C PRO A 111 -12.43 -15.87 0.46
N ALA A 112 -11.42 -15.55 -0.34
CA ALA A 112 -11.46 -14.43 -1.26
C ALA A 112 -12.59 -14.77 -2.23
N THR A 113 -13.78 -14.26 -1.93
CA THR A 113 -14.90 -14.29 -2.86
C THR A 113 -14.34 -13.80 -4.20
N PRO A 114 -14.47 -14.55 -5.30
CA PRO A 114 -13.83 -14.17 -6.55
C PRO A 114 -14.28 -12.76 -6.88
N LEU A 115 -13.34 -11.80 -6.78
CA LEU A 115 -13.56 -10.42 -7.14
C LEU A 115 -14.05 -10.46 -8.57
N ARG A 116 -15.33 -10.09 -8.76
CA ARG A 116 -16.00 -10.13 -10.05
C ARG A 116 -15.08 -9.49 -11.08
N VAL A 117 -14.70 -10.28 -12.08
CA VAL A 117 -14.07 -9.77 -13.31
C VAL A 117 -15.05 -8.74 -13.87
N LEU A 118 -14.70 -7.46 -13.76
CA LEU A 118 -15.40 -6.40 -14.46
C LEU A 118 -15.17 -6.67 -15.96
N LYS A 119 -16.26 -7.00 -16.65
CA LYS A 119 -16.30 -7.07 -18.12
C LYS A 119 -16.17 -5.68 -18.71
#